data_AF-A0A3S4DHF9-F1
#
_entry.id   AF-A0A3S4DHF9-F1
#
_cell.length_a   1.000
_cell.length_b   1.000
_cell.length_c   1.000
_cell.angle_alpha   90.00
_cell.angle_beta   90.00
_cell.angle_gamma   90.00
#
_symmetry.space_group_name_H-M   'P 1'
#
loop_
_entity.id
_entity.type
_entity.pdbx_description
1 polymer ?
#
loop_
_entity_poly.entity_id
_entity_poly.type
_entity_poly.pdbx_seq_one_letter_code
_entity_poly.pdbx_strand_id
1 'polypeptide(L)'
;MEKKMQYAAEPQKFEFSLSQLVNIRVSDEWGEVQARAQYANGENQYLIHYQAADKCARTEWFTQSVLDAVEDERHPGCPVFGVVDLPKGAVVEE
;
A
#
# COMPACT_ATOMS: atom_id res chain seq x y z
N MET A 1 -22.97 5.09 33.67
CA MET A 1 -21.96 4.93 32.62
C MET A 1 -22.64 5.32 31.32
N GLU A 2 -22.37 6.54 30.83
CA GLU A 2 -22.93 7.00 29.56
C GLU A 2 -22.32 6.17 28.43
N LYS A 3 -23.17 5.43 27.74
CA LYS A 3 -22.80 4.69 26.54
C LYS A 3 -22.63 5.75 25.45
N LYS A 4 -21.40 6.12 25.11
CA LYS A 4 -21.13 6.98 23.94
C LYS A 4 -21.76 6.31 22.73
N MET A 5 -22.81 6.92 22.21
CA MET A 5 -23.47 6.50 20.98
C MET A 5 -22.54 6.93 19.84
N GLN A 6 -21.75 6.00 19.31
CA GLN A 6 -20.89 6.23 18.15
C GLN A 6 -21.79 6.28 16.91
N TYR A 7 -21.99 7.48 16.37
CA TYR A 7 -22.81 7.70 15.16
C TYR A 7 -21.97 7.68 13.87
N ALA A 8 -20.64 7.61 13.95
CA ALA A 8 -19.72 7.63 12.81
C ALA A 8 -18.62 6.56 12.98
N ALA A 9 -18.13 6.05 11.84
CA ALA A 9 -16.97 5.16 11.82
C ALA A 9 -15.71 5.93 12.25
N GLU A 10 -14.86 5.30 13.05
CA GLU A 10 -13.60 5.90 13.50
C GLU A 10 -12.58 5.92 12.34
N PRO A 11 -11.89 7.05 12.10
CA PRO A 11 -10.86 7.12 11.08
C PRO A 11 -9.70 6.19 11.44
N GLN A 12 -9.25 5.39 10.48
CA GLN A 12 -8.14 4.45 10.64
C GLN A 12 -6.87 5.05 10.03
N LYS A 13 -5.73 4.81 10.68
CA LYS A 13 -4.43 5.15 10.10
C LYS A 13 -4.13 4.17 8.96
N PHE A 14 -3.73 4.68 7.79
CA PHE A 14 -3.24 3.86 6.70
C PHE A 14 -1.84 3.32 7.01
N GLU A 15 -1.66 2.03 6.79
CA GLU A 15 -0.39 1.31 6.95
C GLU A 15 0.55 1.55 5.78
N PHE A 16 0.01 1.56 4.55
CA PHE A 16 0.80 1.80 3.34
C PHE A 16 0.64 3.25 2.84
N SER A 17 1.71 3.78 2.27
CA SER A 17 1.76 5.11 1.67
C SER A 17 1.38 5.07 0.20
N LEU A 18 0.95 6.21 -0.35
CA LEU A 18 0.81 6.35 -1.80
C LEU A 18 2.19 6.19 -2.45
N SER A 19 2.20 5.57 -3.63
CA SER A 19 3.42 5.19 -4.36
C SER A 19 4.34 4.22 -3.63
N GLN A 20 3.92 3.62 -2.51
CA GLN A 20 4.66 2.53 -1.90
C GLN A 20 4.47 1.24 -2.70
N LEU A 21 5.52 0.43 -2.82
CA LEU A 21 5.43 -0.93 -3.35
C LEU A 21 4.96 -1.90 -2.26
N VAL A 22 4.01 -2.75 -2.62
CA VAL A 22 3.45 -3.78 -1.76
C VAL A 22 3.43 -5.13 -2.48
N ASN A 23 3.57 -6.19 -1.71
CA ASN A 23 3.37 -7.57 -2.15
C ASN A 23 1.93 -8.00 -1.85
N ILE A 24 1.30 -8.67 -2.80
CA ILE A 24 0.00 -9.30 -2.68
C ILE A 24 0.23 -10.74 -2.20
N ARG A 25 0.00 -10.98 -0.91
CA ARG A 25 0.45 -12.20 -0.21
C ARG A 25 -0.01 -13.53 -0.82
N VAL A 26 -1.17 -13.53 -1.49
CA VAL A 26 -1.76 -14.77 -2.03
C VAL A 26 -1.15 -15.17 -3.37
N SER A 27 -0.64 -14.21 -4.15
CA SER A 27 -0.10 -14.45 -5.49
C SER A 27 1.40 -14.20 -5.60
N ASP A 28 2.03 -13.66 -4.56
CA ASP A 28 3.41 -13.14 -4.55
C ASP A 28 3.67 -12.06 -5.63
N GLU A 29 2.60 -11.52 -6.21
CA GLU A 29 2.68 -10.39 -7.15
C GLU A 29 2.94 -9.10 -6.39
N TRP A 30 3.70 -8.18 -6.98
CA TRP A 30 3.97 -6.88 -6.38
C TRP A 30 3.44 -5.75 -7.25
N GLY A 31 3.08 -4.65 -6.60
CA GLY A 31 2.54 -3.48 -7.28
C GLY A 31 2.63 -2.22 -6.45
N GLU A 32 2.22 -1.11 -7.05
CA GLU A 32 2.26 0.21 -6.45
C GLU A 32 0.89 0.61 -5.91
N VAL A 33 0.87 1.16 -4.69
CA VAL A 33 -0.33 1.77 -4.10
C VAL A 33 -0.66 3.09 -4.82
N GLN A 34 -1.69 3.08 -5.66
CA GLN A 34 -2.18 4.25 -6.40
C GLN A 34 -3.23 5.05 -5.62
N ALA A 35 -4.03 4.39 -4.79
CA ALA A 35 -5.06 5.05 -3.99
C ALA A 35 -5.27 4.33 -2.66
N ARG A 36 -5.88 5.06 -1.72
CA ARG A 36 -6.24 4.56 -0.39
C ARG A 36 -7.67 4.96 -0.08
N ALA A 37 -8.44 4.04 0.47
CA ALA A 37 -9.82 4.29 0.86
C ALA A 37 -10.12 3.67 2.21
N GLN A 38 -11.02 4.31 2.95
CA GLN A 38 -11.59 3.76 4.18
C GLN A 38 -13.09 3.62 3.99
N TYR A 39 -13.62 2.43 4.32
CA TYR A 39 -15.05 2.19 4.39
C TYR A 39 -15.53 2.25 5.84
N ALA A 40 -16.81 2.59 6.04
CA ALA A 40 -17.39 2.73 7.38
C ALA A 40 -17.28 1.44 8.21
N ASN A 41 -17.35 0.28 7.56
CA ASN A 41 -17.28 -1.04 8.18
C ASN A 41 -16.22 -1.88 7.46
N GLY A 42 -14.97 -1.83 7.91
CA GLY A 42 -13.91 -2.69 7.37
C GLY A 42 -12.50 -2.14 7.57
N GLU A 43 -11.54 -2.89 7.04
CA GLU A 43 -10.14 -2.49 6.98
C GLU A 43 -9.92 -1.43 5.91
N ASN A 44 -8.83 -0.67 6.05
CA ASN A 44 -8.34 0.18 4.97
C ASN A 44 -8.17 -0.63 3.67
N GLN A 45 -8.44 0.03 2.56
CA GLN A 45 -8.34 -0.52 1.23
C GLN A 45 -7.29 0.24 0.43
N TYR A 46 -6.61 -0.49 -0.45
CA TYR A 46 -5.54 0.04 -1.27
C TYR A 46 -5.79 -0.36 -2.71
N LEU A 47 -5.74 0.61 -3.62
CA LEU A 47 -5.83 0.37 -5.06
C LEU A 47 -4.42 0.11 -5.56
N ILE A 48 -4.14 -1.12 -5.95
CA ILE A 48 -2.80 -1.54 -6.37
C ILE A 48 -2.74 -1.64 -7.88
N HIS A 49 -1.76 -0.98 -8.51
CA HIS A 49 -1.42 -1.21 -9.90
C HIS A 49 -0.25 -2.20 -9.97
N TYR A 50 -0.45 -3.32 -10.65
CA TYR A 50 0.49 -4.44 -10.64
C TYR A 50 0.50 -5.17 -11.99
N GLN A 51 1.57 -5.93 -12.23
CA GLN A 51 1.62 -6.88 -13.34
C GLN A 51 1.17 -8.25 -12.83
N ALA A 52 0.09 -8.77 -13.41
CA ALA A 52 -0.38 -10.10 -13.07
C ALA A 52 0.49 -11.21 -13.70
N ALA A 53 0.30 -12.46 -13.26
CA ALA A 53 1.04 -13.63 -13.73
C ALA A 53 1.00 -13.85 -15.25
N ASP A 54 -0.08 -13.40 -15.92
CA ASP A 54 -0.25 -13.42 -17.37
C ASP A 54 0.46 -12.27 -18.10
N LYS A 55 1.28 -11.49 -17.37
CA LYS A 55 2.03 -10.32 -17.83
C LYS A 55 1.16 -9.12 -18.22
N CYS A 56 -0.14 -9.14 -17.92
CA CYS A 56 -1.01 -7.99 -18.12
C CYS A 56 -0.95 -7.03 -16.91
N ALA A 57 -0.99 -5.73 -17.20
CA ALA A 57 -1.18 -4.72 -16.17
C ALA A 57 -2.63 -4.76 -15.64
N ARG A 58 -2.78 -4.76 -14.32
CA ARG A 58 -4.06 -4.74 -13.62
C ARG A 58 -4.08 -3.65 -12.56
N THR A 59 -5.28 -3.23 -12.20
CA THR A 59 -5.51 -2.27 -11.12
C THR A 59 -6.72 -2.73 -10.32
N GLU A 60 -6.52 -3.09 -9.05
CA GLU A 60 -7.57 -3.68 -8.21
C GLU A 60 -7.45 -3.26 -6.75
N TRP A 61 -8.58 -3.27 -6.04
CA TRP A 61 -8.65 -2.96 -4.61
C TRP A 61 -8.35 -4.18 -3.76
N PHE A 62 -7.44 -4.03 -2.80
CA PHE A 62 -7.08 -5.04 -1.83
C PHE A 62 -7.29 -4.52 -0.40
N THR A 63 -7.68 -5.41 0.50
CA THR A 63 -7.77 -5.10 1.94
C THR A 63 -6.36 -4.97 2.53
N GLN A 64 -6.21 -4.15 3.58
CA GLN A 64 -4.93 -3.98 4.27
C GLN A 64 -4.31 -5.31 4.66
N SER A 65 -5.13 -6.22 5.19
CA SER A 65 -4.63 -7.49 5.67
C SER A 65 -3.91 -8.29 4.60
N VAL A 66 -4.29 -8.25 3.33
CA VAL A 66 -3.72 -9.14 2.28
C VAL A 66 -2.45 -8.60 1.61
N LEU A 67 -1.91 -7.50 2.12
CA LEU A 67 -0.73 -6.83 1.57
C LEU A 67 0.40 -6.83 2.59
N ASP A 68 1.63 -6.97 2.11
CA ASP A 68 2.84 -6.73 2.89
C ASP A 68 3.65 -5.60 2.23
N ALA A 69 4.33 -4.78 3.04
CA ALA A 69 5.24 -3.78 2.51
C ALA A 69 6.41 -4.48 1.79
N VAL A 70 6.73 -4.03 0.57
CA VAL A 70 8.03 -4.38 -0.02
C VAL A 70 9.08 -3.53 0.67
N GLU A 71 10.09 -4.19 1.24
CA GLU A 71 11.20 -3.54 1.95
C GLU A 71 12.50 -3.67 1.18
N ASP A 72 13.41 -2.70 1.36
CA ASP A 72 14.78 -2.81 0.86
C ASP A 72 15.53 -3.90 1.66
N GLU A 73 16.02 -4.93 0.96
CA GLU A 73 16.79 -6.03 1.57
C GLU A 73 18.05 -5.52 2.32
N ARG A 74 18.61 -4.38 1.92
CA ARG A 74 19.78 -3.76 2.55
C ARG A 74 19.41 -2.98 3.81
N HIS A 75 18.15 -2.56 3.94
CA HIS A 75 17.64 -1.73 5.02
C HIS A 75 16.29 -2.25 5.52
N PRO A 76 16.27 -3.32 6.33
CA PRO A 76 15.02 -3.89 6.86
C PRO A 76 14.17 -2.84 7.58
N GLY A 77 12.87 -2.82 7.32
CA GLY A 77 11.93 -1.81 7.82
C GLY A 77 11.85 -0.52 6.99
N CYS A 78 12.63 -0.38 5.92
CA CYS A 78 12.51 0.73 4.97
C CYS A 78 11.64 0.31 3.77
N PRO A 79 10.39 0.82 3.66
CA PRO A 79 9.53 0.49 2.54
C PRO A 79 10.05 1.08 1.23
N VAL A 80 9.92 0.31 0.15
CA VAL A 80 10.29 0.73 -1.20
C VAL A 80 9.14 1.52 -1.81
N PHE A 81 9.47 2.58 -2.54
CA PHE A 81 8.51 3.38 -3.29
C PHE A 81 8.75 3.23 -4.79
N GLY A 82 7.67 3.29 -5.57
CA GLY A 82 7.72 3.37 -7.02
C GLY A 82 8.64 4.51 -7.45
N VAL A 83 9.38 4.29 -8.54
CA VAL A 83 10.36 5.25 -9.04
C VAL A 83 9.63 6.53 -9.46
N VAL A 84 9.65 7.54 -8.61
CA VAL A 84 9.51 8.93 -9.01
C VAL A 84 10.87 9.32 -9.55
N ASP A 85 10.95 9.85 -10.77
CA ASP A 85 12.22 10.35 -11.33
C ASP A 85 12.99 11.11 -10.24
N LEU A 86 14.21 10.65 -9.97
CA LEU A 86 15.07 11.33 -9.01
C LEU A 86 15.19 12.81 -9.44
N PRO A 87 15.07 13.77 -8.52
CA PRO A 87 15.30 15.17 -8.85
C PRO A 87 16.64 15.29 -9.56
N LYS A 88 16.69 16.09 -10.62
CA LYS A 88 17.88 16.23 -11.47
C LYS A 88 19.11 16.55 -10.60
N GLY A 89 20.03 15.60 -10.49
CA GLY A 89 21.27 15.72 -9.71
C GLY A 89 21.29 14.99 -8.36
N ALA A 90 20.26 14.23 -7.98
CA ALA A 90 20.34 13.35 -6.82
C ALA A 90 21.28 12.17 -7.10
N VAL A 91 22.23 11.92 -6.18
CA VAL A 91 23.13 10.77 -6.19
C VAL A 91 22.63 9.81 -5.12
N VAL A 92 22.37 8.55 -5.49
CA VAL A 92 22.13 7.48 -4.52
C VAL A 92 23.50 6.97 -4.09
N GLU A 93 23.87 7.17 -2.83
CA GLU A 93 25.07 6.56 -2.26
C GLU A 93 24.78 5.09 -1.91
N GLU A 94 25.76 4.20 -2.13
CA GLU A 94 25.63 2.74 -1.99
C GLU A 94 25.48 2.24 -0.55
#